data_AF-A0A2V8UXK8-F1
#
_entry.id   AF-A0A2V8UXK8-F1
#
_cell.length_a   1.000
_cell.length_b   1.000
_cell.length_c   1.000
_cell.angle_alpha   90.00
_cell.angle_beta   90.00
_cell.angle_gamma   90.00
#
_symmetry.space_group_name_H-M   'P 1'
#
loop_
_entity.id
_entity.type
_entity.pdbx_description
1 polymer ?
#
loop_
_entity_poly.entity_id
_entity_poly.type
_entity_poly.pdbx_seq_one_letter_code
_entity_poly.pdbx_strand_id
1 'polypeptide(L)'
;MKIPRFVPVLALLAAFAGSSQAQPAAKPASTAKKSSTKDVKSGERSRTAGNHSAQTDVQLEKAIRERFADSKIDEDKFEVHVQGGRATLTGNTNVLQHKGVATRLVRAQGATEVINNIEPSEEARQKAAANLTKGRRHAQVKRGD
;
A
#
# COMPACT_ATOMS: atom_id res chain seq x y z
N MET A 1 18.95 3.55 60.81
CA MET A 1 18.09 2.39 61.12
C MET A 1 16.75 2.57 60.43
N LYS A 2 16.41 1.74 59.45
CA LYS A 2 15.06 1.66 58.82
C LYS A 2 14.96 0.36 58.01
N ILE A 3 14.22 -0.61 58.54
CA ILE A 3 13.67 -1.80 57.86
C ILE A 3 12.41 -2.21 58.69
N PRO A 4 11.51 -3.14 58.29
CA PRO A 4 10.91 -3.51 56.99
C PRO A 4 9.36 -3.52 57.05
N ARG A 5 8.67 -3.61 55.90
CA ARG A 5 7.29 -4.16 55.79
C ARG A 5 7.12 -4.73 54.36
N PHE A 6 7.48 -5.99 54.09
CA PHE A 6 6.63 -7.19 54.02
C PHE A 6 5.46 -7.14 53.02
N VAL A 7 5.55 -8.04 52.04
CA VAL A 7 4.52 -8.49 51.07
C VAL A 7 3.67 -9.61 51.72
N PRO A 8 2.37 -9.72 51.37
CA PRO A 8 1.78 -11.00 50.90
C PRO A 8 0.80 -10.77 49.72
N VAL A 9 0.79 -11.54 48.62
CA VAL A 9 0.33 -12.94 48.36
C VAL A 9 -1.20 -13.12 48.32
N LEU A 10 -1.67 -13.78 47.24
CA LEU A 10 -2.98 -14.45 47.00
C LEU A 10 -4.23 -13.55 46.98
N ALA A 11 -5.32 -13.81 46.28
CA ALA A 11 -5.74 -14.62 45.12
C ALA A 11 -7.27 -14.43 45.10
N LEU A 12 -7.90 -14.18 43.94
CA LEU A 12 -9.28 -14.61 43.77
C LEU A 12 -9.65 -14.82 42.30
N LEU A 13 -10.06 -16.06 42.06
CA LEU A 13 -10.66 -16.64 40.88
C LEU A 13 -12.09 -16.08 40.69
N ALA A 14 -12.45 -15.64 39.49
CA ALA A 14 -13.86 -15.47 39.11
C ALA A 14 -14.08 -15.95 37.68
N ALA A 15 -14.96 -16.94 37.57
CA ALA A 15 -15.33 -17.67 36.38
C ALA A 15 -16.07 -16.77 35.36
N PHE A 16 -15.72 -16.89 34.07
CA PHE A 16 -16.53 -16.40 32.97
C PHE A 16 -17.03 -17.60 32.16
N ALA A 17 -18.27 -17.99 32.45
CA ALA A 17 -19.04 -18.94 31.67
C ALA A 17 -19.81 -18.17 30.56
N GLY A 18 -19.78 -18.72 29.34
CA GLY A 18 -20.87 -18.52 28.37
C GLY A 18 -20.69 -17.46 27.28
N SER A 19 -20.11 -17.86 26.15
CA SER A 19 -20.47 -17.40 24.79
C SER A 19 -19.82 -18.36 23.79
N SER A 20 -20.48 -19.44 23.42
CA SER A 20 -21.36 -19.55 22.24
C SER A 20 -20.62 -19.46 20.90
N GLN A 21 -20.46 -20.64 20.27
CA GLN A 21 -20.39 -21.00 18.85
C GLN A 21 -19.72 -20.05 17.82
N ALA A 22 -18.66 -20.55 17.18
CA ALA A 22 -18.63 -20.81 15.73
C ALA A 22 -17.33 -21.55 15.33
N GLN A 23 -17.47 -22.73 14.75
CA GLN A 23 -16.39 -23.51 14.14
C GLN A 23 -16.09 -22.95 12.72
N PRO A 24 -14.83 -22.65 12.35
CA PRO A 24 -14.46 -22.57 10.96
C PRO A 24 -14.19 -23.97 10.40
N ALA A 25 -14.90 -24.25 9.32
CA ALA A 25 -14.96 -25.51 8.59
C ALA A 25 -13.59 -26.06 8.15
N ALA A 26 -13.58 -27.38 8.05
CA ALA A 26 -12.49 -28.21 7.56
C ALA A 26 -11.91 -27.74 6.21
N LYS A 27 -10.59 -27.82 6.11
CA LYS A 27 -9.84 -27.82 4.86
C LYS A 27 -10.02 -29.20 4.19
N PRO A 28 -10.58 -29.32 2.98
CA PRO A 28 -10.37 -30.52 2.17
C PRO A 28 -8.99 -30.43 1.52
N ALA A 29 -8.05 -31.23 2.02
CA ALA A 29 -6.77 -31.48 1.36
C ALA A 29 -7.03 -32.33 0.10
N SER A 30 -6.49 -31.83 -1.01
CA SER A 30 -6.74 -32.26 -2.38
C SER A 30 -6.40 -33.73 -2.64
N THR A 31 -7.36 -34.43 -3.24
CA THR A 31 -7.16 -35.67 -3.99
C THR A 31 -6.37 -35.42 -5.27
N ALA A 32 -5.42 -36.31 -5.55
CA ALA A 32 -4.65 -36.40 -6.78
C ALA A 32 -5.51 -36.63 -8.03
N LYS A 33 -5.14 -36.04 -9.19
CA LYS A 33 -5.22 -36.75 -10.49
C LYS A 33 -4.28 -36.18 -11.56
N LYS A 34 -3.57 -37.13 -12.14
CA LYS A 34 -2.60 -37.11 -13.25
C LYS A 34 -3.29 -36.89 -14.61
N SER A 35 -2.48 -36.49 -15.61
CA SER A 35 -2.67 -36.59 -17.08
C SER A 35 -3.81 -35.75 -17.67
N SER A 36 -3.71 -35.10 -18.83
CA SER A 36 -2.91 -35.36 -20.03
C SER A 36 -3.02 -34.14 -20.97
N THR A 37 -1.91 -33.86 -21.66
CA THR A 37 -1.80 -33.31 -23.02
C THR A 37 -3.10 -33.06 -23.81
N LYS A 38 -3.32 -31.79 -24.19
CA LYS A 38 -3.91 -31.39 -25.49
C LYS A 38 -3.36 -30.03 -25.90
N ASP A 39 -2.57 -30.06 -26.98
CA ASP A 39 -2.57 -29.10 -28.07
C ASP A 39 -2.69 -27.60 -27.74
N VAL A 40 -1.55 -26.89 -27.75
CA VAL A 40 -1.56 -25.45 -28.10
C VAL A 40 -0.70 -25.25 -29.34
N LYS A 41 -1.36 -25.49 -30.46
CA LYS A 41 -1.05 -24.97 -31.78
C LYS A 41 -0.92 -23.45 -31.69
N SER A 42 0.17 -22.96 -32.27
CA SER A 42 0.44 -21.57 -32.62
C SER A 42 -0.79 -20.87 -33.17
N GLY A 43 -1.14 -19.73 -32.56
CA GLY A 43 -2.25 -18.89 -32.97
C GLY A 43 -2.30 -17.67 -32.07
N GLU A 44 -1.82 -16.56 -32.63
CA GLU A 44 -1.99 -15.18 -32.18
C GLU A 44 -2.77 -14.97 -30.87
N ARG A 45 -2.02 -14.70 -29.80
CA ARG A 45 -2.55 -13.89 -28.70
C ARG A 45 -2.63 -12.44 -29.17
N SER A 46 -3.52 -12.20 -30.11
CA SER A 46 -4.14 -10.89 -30.32
C SER A 46 -4.81 -10.57 -28.99
N ARG A 47 -4.10 -9.78 -28.17
CA ARG A 47 -4.65 -9.23 -26.94
C ARG A 47 -5.75 -8.29 -27.40
N THR A 48 -6.99 -8.75 -27.32
CA THR A 48 -8.16 -7.88 -27.35
C THR A 48 -8.00 -6.91 -26.17
N ALA A 49 -7.38 -5.76 -26.46
CA ALA A 49 -7.34 -4.60 -25.61
C ALA A 49 -8.79 -4.17 -25.42
N GLY A 50 -9.39 -4.65 -24.33
CA GLY A 50 -10.75 -4.30 -23.96
C GLY A 50 -10.84 -2.80 -23.77
N ASN A 51 -11.71 -2.16 -24.56
CA ASN A 51 -12.32 -0.86 -24.31
C ASN A 51 -11.48 0.14 -23.49
N HIS A 52 -10.42 0.69 -24.07
CA HIS A 52 -10.00 2.07 -23.77
C HIS A 52 -10.93 3.05 -24.47
N SER A 53 -12.21 3.02 -24.14
CA SER A 53 -13.17 4.00 -24.62
C SER A 53 -13.11 5.24 -23.72
N ALA A 54 -12.14 6.11 -24.02
CA ALA A 54 -12.31 7.58 -24.16
C ALA A 54 -10.97 8.34 -24.26
N GLN A 55 -9.88 7.83 -23.67
CA GLN A 55 -8.53 8.38 -23.84
C GLN A 55 -7.57 7.29 -24.29
N THR A 56 -6.81 7.58 -25.35
CA THR A 56 -5.67 6.74 -25.75
C THR A 56 -4.58 6.83 -24.67
N ASP A 57 -3.72 5.81 -24.56
CA ASP A 57 -2.62 5.81 -23.57
C ASP A 57 -1.78 7.09 -23.65
N VAL A 58 -1.59 7.62 -24.86
CA VAL A 58 -0.89 8.89 -25.12
C VAL A 58 -1.62 10.08 -24.50
N GLN A 59 -2.94 10.14 -24.60
CA GLN A 59 -3.73 11.20 -23.99
C GLN A 59 -3.72 11.09 -22.46
N LEU A 60 -3.76 9.87 -21.92
CA LEU A 60 -3.68 9.64 -20.48
C LEU A 60 -2.28 10.05 -19.94
N GLU A 61 -1.21 9.70 -20.65
CA GLU A 61 0.15 10.12 -20.30
C GLU A 61 0.30 11.64 -20.28
N LYS A 62 -0.23 12.34 -21.30
CA LYS A 62 -0.23 13.81 -21.33
C LYS A 62 -1.01 14.42 -20.18
N ALA A 63 -2.24 13.96 -19.93
CA ALA A 63 -3.07 14.46 -18.84
C ALA A 63 -2.39 14.25 -17.47
N ILE A 64 -1.73 13.10 -17.25
CA ILE A 64 -0.95 12.86 -16.03
C ILE A 64 0.22 13.83 -15.91
N ARG A 65 0.98 14.06 -16.99
CA ARG A 65 2.09 15.02 -16.98
C ARG A 65 1.64 16.45 -16.69
N GLU A 66 0.53 16.88 -17.28
CA GLU A 66 -0.08 18.18 -17.00
C GLU A 66 -0.48 18.28 -15.52
N ARG A 67 -1.12 17.26 -14.97
CA ARG A 67 -1.46 17.23 -13.53
C ARG A 67 -0.26 17.24 -12.61
N PHE A 68 0.85 16.64 -13.03
CA PHE A 68 2.09 16.66 -12.26
C PHE A 68 2.68 18.06 -12.30
N ALA A 69 2.69 18.72 -13.46
CA ALA A 69 3.14 20.11 -13.62
C ALA A 69 2.31 21.11 -12.80
N ASP A 70 1.00 20.90 -12.66
CA ASP A 70 0.12 21.71 -11.81
C ASP A 70 0.35 21.50 -10.30
N SER A 71 1.12 20.47 -9.92
CA SER A 71 1.28 20.02 -8.56
C SER A 71 2.68 20.26 -8.05
N LYS A 72 2.83 20.35 -6.71
CA LYS A 72 4.15 20.50 -6.07
C LYS A 72 5.11 19.31 -6.27
N ILE A 73 4.61 18.21 -6.82
CA ILE A 73 5.42 17.04 -7.16
C ILE A 73 6.25 17.24 -8.45
N ASP A 74 6.00 18.29 -9.24
CA ASP A 74 6.80 18.61 -10.43
C ASP A 74 8.27 18.87 -10.10
N GLU A 75 8.57 19.32 -8.88
CA GLU A 75 9.94 19.54 -8.39
C GLU A 75 10.79 18.27 -8.46
N ASP A 76 10.18 17.09 -8.26
CA ASP A 76 10.85 15.79 -8.27
C ASP A 76 10.99 15.19 -9.69
N LYS A 77 10.34 15.78 -10.70
CA LYS A 77 10.42 15.38 -12.12
C LYS A 77 10.22 13.87 -12.35
N PHE A 78 9.14 13.31 -11.80
CA PHE A 78 8.81 11.90 -11.99
C PHE A 78 8.56 11.54 -13.45
N GLU A 79 9.10 10.40 -13.85
CA GLU A 79 8.84 9.80 -15.15
C GLU A 79 7.52 9.02 -15.12
N VAL A 80 6.75 9.14 -16.19
CA VAL A 80 5.44 8.52 -16.34
C VAL A 80 5.37 7.81 -17.68
N HIS A 81 5.02 6.53 -17.62
CA HIS A 81 4.74 5.69 -18.78
C HIS A 81 3.39 5.01 -18.64
N VAL A 82 2.56 5.09 -19.67
CA VAL A 82 1.24 4.45 -19.68
C VAL A 82 1.19 3.36 -20.75
N GLN A 83 0.75 2.16 -20.36
CA GLN A 83 0.58 1.02 -21.26
C GLN A 83 -0.71 0.26 -20.94
N GLY A 84 -1.67 0.28 -21.87
CA GLY A 84 -2.95 -0.40 -21.70
C GLY A 84 -3.69 0.08 -20.45
N GLY A 85 -3.69 1.40 -20.21
CA GLY A 85 -4.30 2.02 -19.03
C GLY A 85 -3.60 1.78 -17.69
N ARG A 86 -2.42 1.14 -17.68
CA ARG A 86 -1.57 1.02 -16.50
C ARG A 86 -0.45 2.04 -16.53
N ALA A 87 -0.30 2.80 -15.45
CA ALA A 87 0.71 3.83 -15.33
C ALA A 87 1.87 3.37 -14.46
N THR A 88 3.08 3.40 -15.01
CA THR A 88 4.33 3.15 -14.31
C THR A 88 4.98 4.49 -13.97
N LEU A 89 5.30 4.67 -12.69
CA LEU A 89 5.95 5.86 -12.15
C LEU A 89 7.36 5.52 -11.69
N THR A 90 8.36 6.26 -12.16
CA THR A 90 9.76 6.12 -11.79
C THR A 90 10.36 7.45 -11.35
N GLY A 91 11.34 7.40 -10.45
CA GLY A 91 12.09 8.58 -10.01
C GLY A 91 12.45 8.55 -8.53
N ASN A 92 12.97 9.66 -8.03
CA ASN A 92 13.42 9.82 -6.66
C ASN A 92 12.74 11.03 -6.02
N THR A 93 12.57 11.02 -4.70
CA THR A 93 11.98 12.16 -3.98
C THR A 93 12.65 12.39 -2.63
N ASN A 94 12.75 13.66 -2.23
CA ASN A 94 13.16 14.05 -0.87
C ASN A 94 11.97 14.12 0.11
N VAL A 95 10.73 13.93 -0.38
CA VAL A 95 9.51 14.04 0.42
C VAL A 95 8.69 12.75 0.29
N LEU A 96 8.61 11.99 1.38
CA LEU A 96 7.94 10.68 1.39
C LEU A 96 6.47 10.76 0.96
N GLN A 97 5.80 11.88 1.24
CA GLN A 97 4.41 12.10 0.86
C GLN A 97 4.22 12.19 -0.67
N HIS A 98 5.21 12.69 -1.42
CA HIS A 98 5.09 12.88 -2.86
C HIS A 98 4.87 11.54 -3.59
N LYS A 99 5.45 10.44 -3.08
CA LYS A 99 5.19 9.07 -3.56
C LYS A 99 3.71 8.71 -3.55
N GLY A 100 3.00 9.04 -2.47
CA GLY A 100 1.58 8.76 -2.33
C GLY A 100 0.70 9.71 -3.15
N VAL A 101 1.07 10.99 -3.19
CA VAL A 101 0.36 12.01 -3.97
C VAL A 101 0.41 11.69 -5.47
N ALA A 102 1.57 11.31 -5.99
CA ALA A 102 1.74 10.91 -7.40
C ALA A 102 0.78 9.78 -7.78
N THR A 103 0.66 8.75 -6.92
CA THR A 103 -0.28 7.64 -7.16
C THR A 103 -1.73 8.12 -7.18
N ARG A 104 -2.10 9.04 -6.27
CA ARG A 104 -3.46 9.58 -6.21
C ARG A 104 -3.81 10.39 -7.44
N LEU A 105 -2.89 11.24 -7.92
CA LEU A 105 -3.10 12.07 -9.11
C LEU A 105 -3.28 11.22 -10.36
N VAL A 106 -2.47 10.17 -10.51
CA VAL A 106 -2.57 9.23 -11.63
C VAL A 106 -3.91 8.49 -11.63
N ARG A 107 -4.35 7.99 -10.47
CA ARG A 107 -5.69 7.36 -10.35
C ARG A 107 -6.81 8.35 -10.65
N ALA A 108 -6.66 9.60 -10.24
CA ALA A 108 -7.63 10.65 -10.53
C ALA A 108 -7.73 10.98 -12.04
N GLN A 109 -6.70 10.69 -12.84
CA GLN A 109 -6.74 10.82 -14.31
C GLN A 109 -7.34 9.61 -15.02
N GLY A 110 -7.73 8.56 -14.29
CA GLY A 110 -8.41 7.39 -14.87
C GLY A 110 -7.50 6.20 -15.20
N ALA A 111 -6.28 6.15 -14.63
CA ALA A 111 -5.46 4.94 -14.73
C ALA A 111 -6.10 3.77 -13.97
N THR A 112 -6.18 2.61 -14.62
CA THR A 112 -6.75 1.37 -14.05
C THR A 112 -5.83 0.78 -12.97
N GLU A 113 -4.52 0.82 -13.22
CA GLU A 113 -3.49 0.32 -12.32
C GLU A 113 -2.32 1.31 -12.25
N VAL A 114 -1.67 1.38 -11.10
CA VAL A 114 -0.51 2.25 -10.89
C VAL A 114 0.62 1.46 -10.26
N ILE A 115 1.73 1.36 -10.99
CA ILE A 115 2.98 0.74 -10.54
C ILE A 115 3.88 1.89 -10.06
N ASN A 116 4.15 1.95 -8.76
CA ASN A 116 4.89 3.03 -8.15
C ASN A 116 6.30 2.58 -7.73
N ASN A 117 7.28 2.88 -8.59
CA ASN A 117 8.70 2.61 -8.39
C ASN A 117 9.46 3.88 -7.99
N ILE A 118 8.81 4.81 -7.28
CA ILE A 118 9.45 6.03 -6.79
C ILE A 118 10.22 5.71 -5.50
N GLU A 119 11.52 6.02 -5.49
CA GLU A 119 12.40 5.74 -4.36
C GLU A 119 12.63 6.98 -3.48
N PRO A 120 12.28 6.94 -2.18
CA PRO A 120 12.57 8.03 -1.27
C PRO A 120 14.06 8.06 -0.92
N SER A 121 14.66 9.25 -0.94
CA SER A 121 16.04 9.46 -0.51
C SER A 121 16.22 9.13 0.99
N GLU A 122 17.46 8.85 1.39
CA GLU A 122 17.77 8.58 2.80
C GLU A 122 17.43 9.78 3.70
N GLU A 123 17.66 11.00 3.22
CA GLU A 123 17.27 12.22 3.92
C GLU A 123 15.76 12.29 4.16
N ALA A 124 14.96 11.92 3.16
CA ALA A 124 13.50 11.89 3.27
C ALA A 124 13.05 10.93 4.38
N ARG A 125 13.66 9.75 4.42
CA ARG A 125 13.38 8.72 5.44
C ARG A 125 13.78 9.19 6.83
N GLN A 126 14.96 9.79 6.97
CA GLN A 126 15.43 10.33 8.25
C GLN A 126 14.52 11.47 8.76
N LYS A 127 14.14 12.41 7.88
CA LYS A 127 13.20 13.49 8.20
C LYS A 127 11.85 12.94 8.64
N ALA A 128 11.32 11.94 7.94
CA ALA A 128 10.06 11.28 8.30
C ALA A 128 10.16 10.59 9.68
N ALA A 129 11.25 9.87 9.95
CA ALA A 129 11.48 9.21 11.23
C ALA A 129 11.59 10.20 12.40
N ALA A 130 12.28 11.32 12.19
CA ALA A 130 12.40 12.39 13.17
C ALA A 130 11.02 13.03 13.48
N ASN A 131 10.22 13.29 12.45
CA ASN A 131 8.88 13.85 12.61
C ASN A 131 7.93 12.88 13.32
N LEU A 132 8.01 11.57 13.03
CA LEU A 132 7.24 10.56 13.73
C LEU A 132 7.59 10.51 15.22
N THR A 133 8.87 10.63 15.56
CA THR A 133 9.33 10.66 16.96
C THR A 133 8.79 11.87 17.70
N LYS A 134 8.82 13.06 17.08
CA LYS A 134 8.23 14.29 17.64
C LYS A 134 6.72 14.15 17.84
N GLY A 135 6.00 13.69 16.81
CA GLY A 135 4.55 13.52 16.85
C GLY A 135 4.10 12.54 17.95
N ARG A 136 4.84 11.45 18.15
CA ARG A 136 4.58 10.48 19.24
C ARG A 136 4.65 11.10 20.62
N ARG A 137 5.65 11.96 20.86
CA ARG A 137 5.80 12.67 22.16
C ARG A 137 4.62 13.63 22.40
N HIS A 138 4.21 14.39 21.38
CA HIS A 138 3.06 15.30 21.51
C HIS A 138 1.74 14.57 21.77
N ALA A 139 1.50 13.43 21.13
CA ALA A 139 0.30 12.63 21.37
C ALA A 139 0.26 12.02 22.79
N GLN A 140 1.42 11.70 23.36
CA GLN A 140 1.53 11.17 24.71
C GLN A 140 1.24 12.23 25.78
N VAL A 141 1.75 13.46 25.61
CA VAL A 141 1.48 14.57 26.53
C VAL A 141 -0.03 14.89 26.58
N LYS A 142 -0.68 15.01 25.42
CA LYS A 142 -2.11 15.35 25.32
C LYS A 142 -3.09 14.29 25.89
N ARG A 143 -2.64 13.06 26.14
CA ARG A 143 -3.50 12.00 26.74
C ARG A 143 -3.35 11.91 28.26
N GLY A 144 -2.39 12.63 28.83
CA GLY A 144 -2.13 12.65 30.28
C GLY A 144 -2.74 13.83 31.02
N ASP A 145 -3.33 14.79 30.31
CA ASP A 145 -4.11 15.93 30.84
C ASP A 145 -5.61 15.61 30.90
#